data_AF-Q2Z0E4-F1
#
_entry.id   AF-Q2Z0E4-F1
#
_cell.length_a   1.000
_cell.length_b   1.000
_cell.length_c   1.000
_cell.angle_alpha   90.00
_cell.angle_beta   90.00
_cell.angle_gamma   90.00
#
_symmetry.space_group_name_H-M   'P 1'
#
loop_
_entity.id
_entity.type
_entity.pdbx_description
1 polymer ?
#
loop_
_entity_poly.entity_id
_entity_poly.type
_entity_poly.pdbx_seq_one_letter_code
_entity_poly.pdbx_strand_id
1 'polypeptide(L)'
;MTVITHLAVGAAVGSFTDNAAGAAALGLVSHVPLDILPHYEFERMWVEVAAVAAVFVAMFAAGMAGTGVFWGAVGAVVPDLENLFWRIGLLPGERKIFPGHSLRLSRVLPHGRALGPRHALTQVAIVCASLAVVLLSLRHGAN
;
A
#
# COMPACT_ATOMS: atom_id res chain seq x y z
N MET A 1 -2.07 1.86 -7.65
CA MET A 1 -1.23 3.04 -7.34
C MET A 1 0.23 2.60 -7.23
N THR A 2 1.21 3.48 -6.93
CA THR A 2 2.57 2.98 -6.58
C THR A 2 2.53 2.24 -5.25
N VAL A 3 3.31 1.17 -5.07
CA VAL A 3 3.30 0.33 -3.86
C VAL A 3 3.60 1.15 -2.60
N ILE A 4 4.48 2.16 -2.71
CA ILE A 4 4.81 3.05 -1.60
C ILE A 4 3.61 3.88 -1.11
N THR A 5 2.67 4.22 -2.00
CA THR A 5 1.44 4.92 -1.62
C THR A 5 0.50 4.01 -0.84
N HIS A 6 0.33 2.76 -1.28
CA HIS A 6 -0.43 1.76 -0.53
C HIS A 6 0.19 1.53 0.86
N LEU A 7 1.51 1.36 0.93
CA LEU A 7 2.23 1.25 2.20
C LEU A 7 1.94 2.43 3.13
N ALA A 8 2.10 3.66 2.64
CA ALA A 8 1.95 4.86 3.46
C ALA A 8 0.51 5.02 3.98
N VAL A 9 -0.49 4.85 3.10
CA VAL A 9 -1.90 4.94 3.50
C VAL A 9 -2.27 3.81 4.44
N GLY A 10 -1.84 2.58 4.17
CA GLY A 10 -2.02 1.42 5.04
C GLY A 10 -1.46 1.65 6.44
N ALA A 11 -0.24 2.19 6.52
CA ALA A 11 0.41 2.57 7.78
C ALA A 11 -0.39 3.62 8.55
N ALA A 12 -0.89 4.64 7.85
CA ALA A 12 -1.69 5.71 8.44
C ALA A 12 -3.03 5.20 8.99
N VAL A 13 -3.79 4.43 8.20
CA VAL A 13 -5.08 3.90 8.66
C VAL A 13 -4.92 2.83 9.75
N GLY A 14 -3.86 2.01 9.66
CA GLY A 14 -3.51 1.03 10.68
C GLY A 14 -3.15 1.66 12.02
N SER A 15 -2.71 2.92 12.02
CA SER A 15 -2.39 3.67 13.24
C SER A 15 -3.60 4.02 14.11
N PHE A 16 -4.83 3.83 13.61
CA PHE A 16 -6.06 4.05 14.37
C PHE A 16 -6.51 2.83 15.19
N THR A 17 -5.71 1.76 15.24
CA THR A 17 -6.02 0.57 16.02
C THR A 17 -4.76 -0.11 16.56
N ASP A 18 -4.85 -0.63 17.79
CA ASP A 18 -3.78 -1.42 18.40
C ASP A 18 -3.90 -2.93 18.06
N ASN A 19 -4.98 -3.34 17.40
CA ASN A 19 -5.16 -4.72 16.97
C ASN A 19 -4.43 -4.97 15.65
N ALA A 20 -3.38 -5.78 15.67
CA ALA A 20 -2.60 -6.16 14.48
C ALA A 20 -3.47 -6.70 13.32
N ALA A 21 -4.40 -7.60 13.60
CA ALA A 21 -5.29 -8.15 12.57
C ALA A 21 -6.26 -7.09 12.03
N GLY A 22 -6.78 -6.24 12.93
CA GLY A 22 -7.62 -5.09 12.56
C GLY A 22 -6.88 -4.10 11.67
N ALA A 23 -5.63 -3.77 12.01
CA ALA A 23 -4.78 -2.88 11.23
C ALA A 23 -4.48 -3.45 9.85
N ALA A 24 -4.11 -4.74 9.77
CA ALA A 24 -3.90 -5.41 8.50
C ALA A 24 -5.17 -5.41 7.62
N ALA A 25 -6.35 -5.64 8.21
CA ALA A 25 -7.62 -5.56 7.49
C ALA A 25 -7.91 -4.13 6.99
N LEU A 26 -7.66 -3.10 7.80
CA LEU A 26 -7.79 -1.70 7.37
C LEU A 26 -6.84 -1.36 6.22
N GLY A 27 -5.59 -1.82 6.31
CA GLY A 27 -4.61 -1.69 5.22
C GLY A 27 -5.10 -2.33 3.93
N LEU A 28 -5.56 -3.58 4.01
CA LEU A 28 -6.12 -4.32 2.88
C LEU A 28 -7.31 -3.61 2.24
N VAL A 29 -8.25 -3.13 3.06
CA VAL A 29 -9.43 -2.39 2.58
C VAL A 29 -9.04 -1.07 1.95
N SER A 30 -8.07 -0.35 2.52
CA SER A 30 -7.59 0.94 1.98
C SER A 30 -6.91 0.81 0.61
N HIS A 31 -6.41 -0.38 0.27
CA HIS A 31 -5.81 -0.64 -1.02
C HIS A 31 -6.83 -0.51 -2.17
N VAL A 32 -8.04 -1.03 -1.99
CA VAL A 32 -9.09 -1.04 -3.02
C VAL A 32 -9.43 0.35 -3.57
N PRO A 33 -9.78 1.37 -2.75
CA PRO A 33 -10.07 2.69 -3.29
C PRO A 33 -8.86 3.35 -3.95
N LEU A 34 -7.63 3.12 -3.44
CA LEU A 34 -6.41 3.64 -4.07
C LEU A 34 -6.18 3.06 -5.47
N ASP A 35 -6.52 1.79 -5.66
CA ASP A 35 -6.44 1.14 -6.95
C ASP A 35 -7.47 1.66 -7.95
N ILE A 36 -8.66 2.03 -7.49
CA ILE A 36 -9.75 2.55 -8.34
C ILE A 36 -9.46 3.97 -8.82
N LEU A 37 -8.77 4.79 -8.00
CA LEU A 37 -8.47 6.17 -8.36
C LEU A 37 -7.47 6.23 -9.52
N PRO A 38 -7.69 7.08 -10.55
CA PRO A 38 -6.70 7.34 -11.59
C PRO A 38 -5.34 7.75 -10.99
N HIS A 39 -4.26 7.09 -11.43
CA HIS A 39 -2.96 7.23 -10.79
C HIS A 39 -1.78 7.05 -11.73
N TYR A 40 -0.62 7.55 -11.33
CA TYR A 40 0.64 7.30 -12.03
C TYR A 40 1.17 5.91 -11.66
N GLU A 41 1.48 5.13 -12.69
CA GLU A 41 2.17 3.86 -12.57
C GLU A 41 3.67 4.06 -12.78
N PHE A 42 4.48 3.68 -11.80
CA PHE A 42 5.92 3.77 -11.92
C PHE A 42 6.48 2.59 -12.72
N GLU A 43 7.30 2.90 -13.72
CA GLU A 43 7.78 1.89 -14.67
C GLU A 43 8.81 0.93 -14.06
N ARG A 44 9.64 1.41 -13.13
CA ARG A 44 10.77 0.65 -12.58
C ARG A 44 10.38 -0.05 -11.27
N MET A 45 9.63 -1.13 -11.39
CA MET A 45 9.16 -1.94 -10.26
C MET A 45 10.24 -2.30 -9.23
N TRP A 46 11.46 -2.63 -9.65
CA TRP A 46 12.54 -3.01 -8.73
C TRP A 46 12.90 -1.89 -7.75
N VAL A 47 12.77 -0.62 -8.16
CA VAL A 47 13.01 0.54 -7.29
C VAL A 47 11.91 0.62 -6.23
N GLU A 48 10.66 0.37 -6.59
CA GLU A 48 9.56 0.35 -5.61
C GLU A 48 9.73 -0.77 -4.61
N VAL A 49 10.07 -1.98 -5.09
CA VAL A 49 10.33 -3.13 -4.22
C VAL A 49 11.48 -2.81 -3.26
N ALA A 50 12.58 -2.24 -3.75
CA ALA A 50 13.71 -1.85 -2.91
C ALA A 50 13.33 -0.77 -1.88
N ALA A 51 12.56 0.24 -2.29
CA ALA A 51 12.10 1.31 -1.41
C ALA A 51 11.17 0.78 -0.30
N VAL A 52 10.17 -0.02 -0.68
CA VAL A 52 9.21 -0.64 0.25
C VAL A 52 9.92 -1.59 1.22
N ALA A 53 10.83 -2.42 0.72
CA ALA A 53 11.65 -3.29 1.55
C ALA A 53 12.51 -2.49 2.55
N ALA A 54 13.16 -1.41 2.10
CA ALA A 54 13.95 -0.54 2.97
C ALA A 54 13.08 0.10 4.07
N VAL A 55 11.86 0.52 3.76
CA VAL A 55 10.91 1.06 4.75
C VAL A 55 10.51 -0.01 5.77
N PHE A 56 10.16 -1.24 5.33
CA PHE A 56 9.85 -2.32 6.28
C PHE A 56 11.04 -2.70 7.16
N VAL A 57 12.25 -2.74 6.61
CA VAL A 57 13.49 -2.97 7.38
C VAL A 57 13.69 -1.86 8.41
N ALA A 58 13.50 -0.60 8.03
CA ALA A 58 13.61 0.53 8.94
C ALA A 58 12.55 0.48 10.06
N MET A 59 11.29 0.18 9.73
CA MET A 59 10.22 0.01 10.71
C MET A 59 10.52 -1.15 11.68
N PHE A 60 11.01 -2.27 11.16
CA PHE A 60 11.39 -3.42 11.98
C PHE A 60 12.56 -3.10 12.92
N ALA A 61 13.62 -2.46 12.40
CA ALA A 61 14.77 -2.01 13.18
C ALA A 61 14.39 -0.95 14.24
N ALA A 62 13.35 -0.16 13.98
CA ALA A 62 12.76 0.78 14.94
C ALA A 62 11.78 0.11 15.94
N GLY A 63 11.63 -1.21 15.93
CA GLY A 63 10.77 -1.94 16.87
C GLY A 63 9.27 -1.84 16.57
N MET A 64 8.87 -1.39 15.37
CA MET A 64 7.46 -1.13 15.05
C MET A 64 6.65 -2.39 14.74
N ALA A 65 7.24 -3.58 14.74
CA ALA A 65 6.58 -4.83 14.34
C ALA A 65 5.35 -5.19 15.19
N GLY A 66 5.26 -4.67 16.42
CA GLY A 66 4.10 -4.83 17.29
C GLY A 66 2.98 -3.80 17.10
N THR A 67 3.13 -2.84 16.17
CA THR A 67 2.22 -1.69 16.04
C THR A 67 1.20 -1.86 14.92
N GLY A 68 0.05 -1.19 15.05
CA GLY A 68 -0.93 -1.09 13.97
C GLY A 68 -0.36 -0.42 12.71
N VAL A 69 0.60 0.49 12.84
CA VAL A 69 1.30 1.12 11.70
C VAL A 69 1.98 0.05 10.82
N PHE A 70 2.70 -0.88 11.43
CA PHE A 70 3.39 -1.95 10.70
C PHE A 70 2.40 -2.92 10.04
N TRP A 71 1.40 -3.39 10.78
CA TRP A 71 0.44 -4.35 10.24
C TRP A 71 -0.50 -3.74 9.19
N GLY A 72 -0.85 -2.46 9.32
CA GLY A 72 -1.58 -1.73 8.28
C GLY A 72 -0.77 -1.56 7.00
N ALA A 73 0.52 -1.25 7.12
CA ALA A 73 1.44 -1.23 5.98
C ALA A 73 1.52 -2.60 5.30
N VAL A 74 1.69 -3.68 6.08
CA VAL A 74 1.71 -5.06 5.55
C VAL A 74 0.41 -5.36 4.80
N GLY A 75 -0.75 -5.16 5.43
CA GLY A 75 -2.04 -5.45 4.84
C GLY A 75 -2.31 -4.70 3.53
N ALA A 76 -1.81 -3.47 3.41
CA ALA A 76 -1.92 -2.68 2.19
C ALA A 76 -0.93 -3.11 1.09
N VAL A 77 0.23 -3.69 1.42
CA VAL A 77 1.23 -4.13 0.43
C VAL A 77 1.01 -5.57 -0.04
N VAL A 78 0.41 -6.44 0.78
CA VAL A 78 0.18 -7.85 0.40
C VAL A 78 -0.53 -8.01 -0.96
N PRO A 79 -1.58 -7.24 -1.31
CA PRO A 79 -2.20 -7.33 -2.63
C PRO A 79 -1.22 -7.10 -3.79
N ASP A 80 -0.24 -6.20 -3.64
CA ASP A 80 0.73 -5.87 -4.69
C ASP A 80 1.65 -7.04 -5.05
N LEU A 81 1.83 -8.02 -4.15
CA LEU A 81 2.58 -9.24 -4.44
C LEU A 81 1.97 -10.01 -5.61
N GLU A 82 0.65 -9.93 -5.81
CA GLU A 82 -0.04 -10.52 -6.94
C GLU A 82 0.41 -9.91 -8.28
N ASN A 83 0.57 -8.58 -8.33
CA ASN A 83 1.10 -7.87 -9.51
C ASN A 83 2.59 -8.15 -9.72
N LEU A 84 3.37 -8.22 -8.63
CA LEU A 84 4.78 -8.59 -8.69
C LEU A 84 4.95 -9.99 -9.30
N PHE A 85 4.29 -11.01 -8.72
CA PHE A 85 4.36 -12.39 -9.19
C PHE A 85 3.89 -12.55 -10.62
N TRP A 86 2.87 -11.80 -11.03
CA TRP A 86 2.46 -11.77 -12.43
C TRP A 86 3.53 -11.20 -13.36
N ARG A 87 4.14 -10.07 -13.00
CA ARG A 87 5.17 -9.42 -13.83
C ARG A 87 6.46 -10.26 -13.96
N ILE A 88 6.78 -11.07 -12.95
CA ILE A 88 7.94 -11.98 -13.01
C ILE A 88 7.58 -13.37 -13.55
N GLY A 89 6.34 -13.58 -14.01
CA GLY A 89 5.91 -14.83 -14.65
C GLY A 89 5.61 -15.99 -13.71
N LEU A 90 5.53 -15.76 -12.39
CA LEU A 90 5.15 -16.78 -11.40
C LEU A 90 3.64 -16.95 -11.25
N LEU A 91 2.85 -15.97 -11.65
CA LEU A 91 1.39 -16.01 -11.56
C LEU A 91 0.73 -15.64 -12.90
N PRO A 92 -0.08 -16.53 -13.49
CA PRO A 92 -0.91 -16.19 -14.66
C PRO A 92 -1.90 -15.07 -14.35
N GLY A 93 -2.14 -14.16 -15.30
CA GLY A 93 -3.01 -13.01 -15.10
C GLY A 93 -4.46 -13.38 -14.75
N GLU A 94 -4.94 -14.52 -15.23
CA GLU A 94 -6.28 -15.05 -14.98
C GLU A 94 -6.47 -15.57 -13.55
N ARG A 95 -5.35 -15.82 -12.85
CA ARG A 95 -5.35 -16.28 -11.46
C ARG A 95 -5.31 -15.14 -10.44
N LYS A 96 -5.32 -13.89 -10.91
CA LYS A 96 -5.40 -12.73 -10.03
C LYS A 96 -6.78 -12.65 -9.37
N ILE A 97 -6.80 -12.58 -8.04
CA ILE A 97 -8.01 -12.60 -7.22
C ILE A 97 -8.29 -11.27 -6.53
N PHE A 98 -7.29 -10.41 -6.32
CA PHE A 98 -7.53 -9.15 -5.61
C PHE A 98 -8.44 -8.25 -6.46
N PRO A 99 -9.44 -7.56 -5.88
CA PRO A 99 -10.48 -6.88 -6.65
C PRO A 99 -9.96 -5.88 -7.70
N GLY A 100 -8.93 -5.10 -7.37
CA GLY A 100 -8.30 -4.15 -8.29
C GLY A 100 -7.42 -4.80 -9.38
N HIS A 101 -7.13 -6.09 -9.25
CA HIS A 101 -6.20 -6.83 -10.13
C HIS A 101 -6.90 -7.89 -10.98
N SER A 102 -8.07 -8.34 -10.55
CA SER A 102 -8.78 -9.45 -11.15
C SER A 102 -9.58 -9.03 -12.39
N LEU A 103 -9.33 -9.71 -13.51
CA LEU A 103 -10.13 -9.56 -14.73
C LEU A 103 -11.62 -9.88 -14.51
N ARG A 104 -11.93 -10.72 -13.52
CA ARG A 104 -13.31 -11.09 -13.18
C ARG A 104 -14.05 -9.96 -12.45
N LEU A 105 -13.34 -9.26 -11.56
CA LEU A 105 -13.92 -8.22 -10.69
C LEU A 105 -13.82 -6.81 -11.27
N SER A 106 -13.01 -6.61 -12.30
CA SER A 106 -12.81 -5.30 -12.97
C SER A 106 -14.09 -4.65 -13.51
N ARG A 107 -15.16 -5.44 -13.74
CA ARG A 107 -16.49 -4.90 -14.13
C ARG A 107 -17.21 -4.17 -12.99
N VAL A 108 -16.90 -4.51 -11.74
CA VAL A 108 -17.52 -3.94 -10.53
C VAL A 108 -16.56 -2.95 -9.87
N LEU A 109 -15.28 -3.31 -9.78
CA LEU A 109 -14.22 -2.50 -9.19
C LEU A 109 -13.11 -2.32 -10.22
N PRO A 110 -13.27 -1.38 -11.17
CA PRO A 110 -12.28 -1.17 -12.22
C PRO A 110 -11.00 -0.60 -11.63
N HIS A 111 -9.86 -1.08 -12.12
CA HIS A 111 -8.57 -0.45 -11.84
C HIS A 111 -8.55 0.95 -12.47
N GLY A 112 -7.99 1.91 -11.74
CA GLY A 112 -7.86 3.29 -12.17
C GLY A 112 -7.03 3.40 -13.43
N ARG A 113 -7.38 4.33 -14.31
CA ARG A 113 -6.59 4.59 -15.52
C ARG A 113 -5.18 5.06 -15.15
N ALA A 114 -4.18 4.56 -15.86
CA ALA A 114 -2.82 5.06 -15.77
C ALA A 114 -2.75 6.53 -16.22
N LEU A 115 -2.06 7.35 -15.42
CA LEU A 115 -1.79 8.76 -15.66
C LEU A 115 -0.32 8.98 -15.96
N GLY A 116 0.02 10.12 -16.58
CA GLY A 116 1.41 10.47 -16.88
C GLY A 116 2.22 10.90 -15.63
N PRO A 117 3.55 11.03 -15.75
CA PRO A 117 4.46 11.30 -14.62
C PRO A 117 4.16 12.55 -13.80
N ARG A 118 3.48 13.56 -14.38
CA ARG A 118 3.07 14.78 -13.66
C ARG A 118 2.13 14.48 -12.49
N HIS A 119 1.42 13.36 -12.55
CA HIS A 119 0.52 12.90 -11.48
C HIS A 119 1.27 12.17 -10.36
N ALA A 120 2.59 11.98 -10.44
CA ALA A 120 3.38 11.53 -9.29
C ALA A 120 3.25 12.50 -8.09
N LEU A 121 3.02 13.80 -8.35
CA LEU A 121 2.88 14.80 -7.30
C LEU A 121 1.67 14.55 -6.38
N THR A 122 0.55 14.05 -6.91
CA THR A 122 -0.61 13.73 -6.06
C THR A 122 -0.29 12.56 -5.14
N GLN A 123 0.49 11.59 -5.62
CA GLN A 123 0.95 10.45 -4.83
C GLN A 123 1.94 10.85 -3.75
N VAL A 124 2.87 11.75 -4.07
CA VAL A 124 3.76 12.36 -3.07
C VAL A 124 2.95 13.07 -2.01
N ALA A 125 1.94 13.87 -2.38
CA ALA A 125 1.08 14.57 -1.43
C ALA A 125 0.32 13.59 -0.51
N ILE A 126 -0.23 12.50 -1.06
CA ILE A 126 -0.89 11.44 -0.27
C ILE A 126 0.11 10.80 0.70
N VAL A 127 1.29 10.42 0.23
CA VAL A 127 2.34 9.84 1.09
C VAL A 127 2.75 10.79 2.22
N CYS A 128 2.95 12.07 1.93
CA CYS A 128 3.28 13.07 2.94
C CYS A 128 2.15 13.24 3.97
N ALA A 129 0.90 13.30 3.54
CA ALA A 129 -0.25 13.38 4.44
C ALA A 129 -0.36 12.13 5.33
N SER A 130 -0.19 10.94 4.77
CA SER A 130 -0.18 9.68 5.51
C SER A 130 0.97 9.63 6.51
N LEU A 131 2.16 10.07 6.14
CA LEU A 131 3.30 10.16 7.05
C LEU A 131 3.01 11.12 8.20
N ALA A 132 2.37 12.26 7.93
CA ALA A 132 1.98 13.20 8.98
C ALA A 132 1.03 12.54 9.99
N VAL A 133 0.04 11.76 9.53
CA VAL A 133 -0.87 10.98 10.40
C VAL A 133 -0.09 9.98 11.26
N VAL A 134 0.83 9.21 10.67
CA VAL A 134 1.67 8.25 11.41
C VAL A 134 2.54 8.95 12.46
N LEU A 135 3.18 10.06 12.10
CA LEU A 135 4.01 10.81 13.04
C LEU A 135 3.18 11.40 14.20
N LEU A 136 1.95 11.84 13.92
CA LEU A 136 1.03 12.31 14.94
C LEU A 136 0.58 11.17 15.85
N SER A 137 0.21 10.00 15.32
CA SER A 137 -0.24 8.88 16.16
C SER A 137 0.88 8.35 17.07
N LEU A 138 2.11 8.26 16.55
CA LEU A 138 3.28 7.85 17.35
C LEU A 138 3.59 8.82 18.50
N ARG A 139 3.32 10.12 18.33
CA ARG A 139 3.46 11.11 19.41
C ARG A 139 2.43 10.93 20.52
N HIS A 140 1.21 10.50 20.20
CA HIS A 140 0.15 10.33 21.19
C HIS A 140 0.25 9.02 21.97
N GLY A 141 0.79 7.96 21.36
CA GLY A 141 1.02 6.67 22.02
C GLY A 141 2.29 6.58 22.88
N ALA A 142 3.11 7.63 22.92
CA ALA A 142 4.36 7.69 23.69
C ALA A 142 4.21 8.36 25.08
N ASN A 143 2.98 8.66 25.51
CA ASN A 143 2.63 9.15 26.86
C ASN A 143 1.91 8.06 27.66
#